data_AF-A0A932MBL5-F1
#
_entry.id   AF-A0A932MBL5-F1
#
_cell.length_a   1.000
_cell.length_b   1.000
_cell.length_c   1.000
_cell.angle_alpha   90.00
_cell.angle_beta   90.00
_cell.angle_gamma   90.00
#
_symmetry.space_group_name_H-M   'P 1'
#
loop_
_entity.id
_entity.type
_entity.pdbx_description
1 polymer ?
#
loop_
_entity_poly.entity_id
_entity_poly.type
_entity_poly.pdbx_seq_one_letter_code
_entity_poly.pdbx_strand_id
1 'polypeptide(L)'
;MANEEYTRPELLTTPADLQTKLGGSSLILIDTRPAEKFAQGHIPGAVHFDLFGLSLVDTSPAPLKAFMYMINHVLEMRGVDLDKEVVFYEENSGVRAARGLWFLEYFGHQNVQVLDGGIDAW
;
A
#
# COMPACT_ATOMS: atom_id res chain seq x y z
N MET A 1 10.07 -0.21 18.72
CA MET A 1 9.86 0.78 19.82
C MET A 1 9.82 2.23 19.30
N ALA A 2 9.12 2.51 18.19
CA ALA A 2 8.80 3.88 17.75
C ALA A 2 7.27 4.12 17.66
N ASN A 3 6.46 3.06 17.58
CA ASN A 3 5.03 3.19 17.31
C ASN A 3 4.13 3.19 18.56
N GLU A 4 4.65 2.97 19.78
CA GLU A 4 3.83 2.81 21.00
C GLU A 4 3.06 4.07 21.43
N GLU A 5 3.35 5.23 20.85
CA GLU A 5 2.63 6.49 21.10
C GLU A 5 1.38 6.67 20.23
N TYR A 6 1.21 5.87 19.17
CA TYR A 6 0.06 5.96 18.28
C TYR A 6 -1.13 5.16 18.79
N THR A 7 -2.35 5.64 18.50
CA THR A 7 -3.59 4.92 18.85
C THR A 7 -3.75 3.61 18.09
N ARG A 8 -3.24 3.52 16.86
CA ARG A 8 -3.26 2.32 16.01
C ARG A 8 -1.86 2.01 15.46
N PRO A 9 -0.92 1.55 16.31
CA PRO A 9 0.45 1.28 15.89
C PRO A 9 0.57 0.15 14.87
N GLU A 10 -0.43 -0.74 14.82
CA GLU A 10 -0.49 -1.88 13.90
C GLU A 10 -0.61 -1.46 12.43
N LEU A 11 -1.08 -0.23 12.15
CA LEU A 11 -1.17 0.30 10.79
C LEU A 11 0.15 0.85 10.25
N LEU A 12 1.22 0.84 11.04
CA LEU A 12 2.52 1.38 10.68
C LEU A 12 3.60 0.30 10.83
N THR A 13 4.54 0.27 9.88
CA THR A 13 5.79 -0.48 9.99
C THR A 13 6.96 0.47 9.92
N THR A 14 7.97 0.28 10.77
CA THR A 14 9.21 1.07 10.69
C THR A 14 10.13 0.50 9.60
N PRO A 15 11.13 1.28 9.10
CA PRO A 15 12.15 0.75 8.20
C PRO A 15 12.91 -0.45 8.80
N ALA A 16 13.23 -0.40 10.09
CA ALA A 16 13.88 -1.50 10.79
C ALA A 16 13.02 -2.77 10.79
N ASP A 17 11.74 -2.66 11.08
CA ASP A 17 10.82 -3.81 11.08
C ASP A 17 10.60 -4.35 9.66
N LEU A 18 10.43 -3.47 8.66
CA LEU A 18 10.28 -3.86 7.26
C LEU A 18 11.52 -4.61 6.75
N GLN A 19 12.73 -4.17 7.11
CA GLN A 19 13.98 -4.84 6.78
C GLN A 19 14.05 -6.30 7.27
N THR A 20 13.42 -6.61 8.41
CA THR A 20 13.37 -8.00 8.92
C THR A 20 12.44 -8.92 8.11
N LYS A 21 11.50 -8.34 7.37
CA LYS A 21 10.48 -9.06 6.59
C LYS A 21 10.85 -9.21 5.11
N LEU A 22 11.81 -8.41 4.61
CA LEU A 22 12.23 -8.44 3.22
C LEU A 22 12.72 -9.84 2.78
N GLY A 23 12.38 -10.21 1.55
CA GLY A 23 12.71 -11.52 0.96
C GLY A 23 11.79 -12.66 1.41
N GLY A 24 10.89 -12.42 2.37
CA GLY A 24 9.83 -13.37 2.71
C GLY A 24 8.75 -13.44 1.62
N SER A 25 8.21 -14.64 1.37
CA SER A 25 7.16 -14.86 0.35
C SER A 25 5.77 -14.33 0.74
N SER A 26 5.61 -13.78 1.95
CA SER A 26 4.33 -13.38 2.51
C SER A 26 4.11 -11.86 2.54
N LEU A 27 5.13 -11.07 2.16
CA LEU A 27 5.07 -9.62 2.11
C LEU A 27 4.86 -9.14 0.67
N ILE A 28 3.89 -8.25 0.47
CA ILE A 28 3.71 -7.46 -0.75
C ILE A 28 4.02 -6.01 -0.40
N LEU A 29 5.15 -5.52 -0.92
CA LEU A 29 5.57 -4.13 -0.73
C LEU A 29 5.16 -3.31 -1.95
N ILE A 30 4.39 -2.25 -1.74
CA ILE A 30 3.80 -1.47 -2.83
C ILE A 30 4.31 -0.03 -2.80
N ASP A 31 5.01 0.36 -3.86
CA ASP A 31 5.42 1.74 -4.10
C ASP A 31 4.31 2.51 -4.83
N THR A 32 3.77 3.53 -4.18
CA THR A 32 2.64 4.33 -4.69
C THR A 32 3.06 5.64 -5.36
N ARG A 33 4.38 5.88 -5.49
CA ARG A 33 4.93 7.07 -6.17
C ARG A 33 4.69 7.02 -7.68
N PRO A 34 4.86 8.15 -8.39
CA PRO A 34 4.86 8.15 -9.85
C PRO A 34 5.85 7.12 -10.42
N ALA A 35 5.49 6.53 -11.57
CA ALA A 35 6.24 5.43 -12.20
C ALA A 35 7.70 5.82 -12.49
N GLU A 36 7.96 7.09 -12.80
CA GLU A 36 9.28 7.62 -13.07
C GLU A 36 10.18 7.54 -11.84
N LYS A 37 9.64 7.79 -10.64
CA LYS A 37 10.38 7.68 -9.38
C LYS A 37 10.65 6.24 -9.01
N PHE A 38 9.66 5.37 -9.17
CA PHE A 38 9.85 3.92 -8.99
C PHE A 38 10.96 3.40 -9.90
N ALA A 39 10.98 3.80 -11.17
CA ALA A 39 12.00 3.38 -12.13
C ALA A 39 13.42 3.88 -11.79
N GLN A 40 13.56 5.02 -11.12
CA GLN A 40 14.85 5.56 -10.69
C GLN A 40 15.44 4.83 -9.48
N GLY A 41 14.59 4.20 -8.67
CA GLY A 41 14.98 3.42 -7.50
C GLY A 41 13.81 3.19 -6.57
N HIS A 42 13.73 1.98 -6.02
CA HIS A 42 12.66 1.55 -5.12
C HIS A 42 13.22 0.54 -4.12
N ILE A 43 12.47 0.28 -3.05
CA ILE A 43 12.84 -0.72 -2.05
C ILE A 43 12.88 -2.11 -2.72
N PRO A 44 13.92 -2.93 -2.50
CA PRO A 44 14.03 -4.24 -3.16
C PRO A 44 12.81 -5.12 -2.97
N GLY A 45 12.27 -5.66 -4.08
CA GLY A 45 11.08 -6.51 -4.07
C GLY A 45 9.75 -5.74 -4.11
N ALA A 46 9.77 -4.40 -4.09
CA ALA A 46 8.55 -3.62 -4.24
C ALA A 46 7.93 -3.75 -5.64
N VAL A 47 6.60 -3.76 -5.69
CA VAL A 47 5.82 -3.62 -6.93
C VAL A 47 5.27 -2.19 -7.05
N HIS A 48 5.18 -1.69 -8.27
CA HIS A 48 4.65 -0.35 -8.52
C HIS A 48 3.12 -0.34 -8.61
N PHE A 49 2.48 0.61 -7.92
CA PHE A 49 1.07 0.90 -8.11
C PHE A 49 0.69 2.34 -7.73
N ASP A 50 0.60 3.22 -8.73
CA ASP A 50 0.07 4.57 -8.53
C ASP A 50 -1.46 4.57 -8.44
N LEU A 51 -1.98 4.47 -7.22
CA LEU A 51 -3.40 4.57 -6.89
C LEU A 51 -4.00 5.96 -7.11
N PHE A 52 -3.18 7.01 -7.14
CA PHE A 52 -3.67 8.37 -7.21
C PHE A 52 -4.31 8.68 -8.57
N GLY A 53 -3.88 7.98 -9.62
CA GLY A 53 -4.46 8.07 -10.96
C GLY A 53 -5.85 7.42 -11.12
N LEU A 54 -6.31 6.62 -10.14
CA LEU A 54 -7.61 5.94 -10.21
C LEU A 54 -8.66 6.76 -9.46
N SER A 55 -9.74 7.15 -10.12
CA SER A 55 -10.80 7.96 -9.51
C SER A 55 -12.18 7.53 -9.99
N LEU A 56 -13.15 7.52 -9.07
CA LEU A 56 -14.57 7.36 -9.38
C LEU A 56 -15.26 8.72 -9.24
N VAL A 57 -15.72 9.26 -10.37
CA VAL A 57 -16.42 10.57 -10.42
C VAL A 57 -17.94 10.44 -10.43
N ASP A 58 -18.46 9.23 -10.59
CA ASP A 58 -19.88 8.90 -10.62
C ASP A 58 -20.14 7.68 -9.72
N THR A 59 -20.92 7.85 -8.66
CA THR A 59 -21.23 6.80 -7.68
C THR A 59 -22.55 6.09 -7.95
N SER A 60 -23.14 6.28 -9.14
CA SER A 60 -24.31 5.51 -9.58
C SER A 60 -24.04 3.99 -9.54
N PRO A 61 -25.06 3.13 -9.37
CA PRO A 61 -24.85 1.71 -9.09
C PRO A 61 -23.95 0.96 -10.08
N ALA A 62 -24.09 1.22 -11.39
CA ALA A 62 -23.29 0.54 -12.41
C ALA A 62 -21.82 1.00 -12.45
N PRO A 63 -21.51 2.31 -12.51
CA PRO A 63 -20.13 2.83 -12.37
C PRO A 63 -19.44 2.38 -11.08
N LEU A 64 -20.13 2.45 -9.93
CA LEU A 64 -19.58 2.01 -8.65
C LEU A 64 -19.20 0.53 -8.70
N LYS A 65 -20.08 -0.33 -9.20
CA LYS A 65 -19.81 -1.77 -9.35
C LYS A 65 -18.60 -2.03 -10.25
N ALA A 66 -18.49 -1.32 -11.37
CA ALA A 66 -17.36 -1.46 -12.30
C ALA A 66 -16.05 -1.00 -11.65
N PHE A 67 -16.06 0.11 -10.93
CA PHE A 67 -14.89 0.63 -10.24
C PHE A 67 -14.42 -0.31 -9.11
N MET A 68 -15.34 -0.85 -8.31
CA MET A 68 -14.99 -1.81 -7.27
C MET A 68 -14.38 -3.10 -7.84
N TYR A 69 -14.94 -3.61 -8.95
CA TYR A 69 -14.35 -4.75 -9.67
C TYR A 69 -12.94 -4.42 -10.18
N MET A 70 -12.77 -3.25 -10.80
CA MET A 70 -11.48 -2.82 -11.33
C MET A 70 -10.42 -2.70 -10.23
N ILE A 71 -10.73 -2.04 -9.11
CA ILE A 71 -9.76 -1.86 -8.01
C ILE A 71 -9.36 -3.21 -7.41
N ASN A 72 -10.34 -4.09 -7.15
CA ASN A 72 -10.05 -5.43 -6.67
C ASN A 72 -9.13 -6.19 -7.63
N HIS A 73 -9.46 -6.17 -8.93
CA HIS A 73 -8.67 -6.88 -9.94
C HIS A 73 -7.23 -6.34 -10.07
N VAL A 74 -7.03 -5.01 -10.05
CA VAL A 74 -5.67 -4.46 -10.12
C VAL A 74 -4.85 -4.79 -8.88
N LEU A 75 -5.44 -4.82 -7.68
CA LEU A 75 -4.76 -5.23 -6.46
C LEU A 75 -4.33 -6.71 -6.53
N GLU A 76 -5.22 -7.61 -6.95
CA GLU A 76 -4.91 -9.03 -7.18
C GLU A 76 -3.75 -9.20 -8.18
N MET A 77 -3.74 -8.43 -9.27
CA MET A 77 -2.67 -8.43 -10.28
C MET A 77 -1.32 -7.93 -9.74
N ARG A 78 -1.25 -7.41 -8.51
CA ARG A 78 -0.01 -7.04 -7.81
C ARG A 78 0.35 -8.05 -6.72
N GLY A 79 -0.38 -9.16 -6.63
CA GLY A 79 -0.17 -10.23 -5.67
C GLY A 79 -0.82 -9.98 -4.30
N VAL A 80 -1.67 -8.95 -4.18
CA VAL A 80 -2.46 -8.74 -2.97
C VAL A 80 -3.46 -9.88 -2.85
N ASP A 81 -3.43 -10.53 -1.69
CA ASP A 81 -4.31 -11.62 -1.29
C ASP A 81 -4.61 -11.44 0.21
N LEU A 82 -5.74 -11.93 0.70
CA LEU A 82 -6.22 -11.74 2.08
C LEU A 82 -5.26 -12.30 3.14
N ASP A 83 -4.44 -13.29 2.79
CA ASP A 83 -3.48 -13.93 3.72
C ASP A 83 -2.09 -13.26 3.70
N LYS A 84 -1.86 -12.29 2.82
CA LYS A 84 -0.56 -11.62 2.67
C LYS A 84 -0.50 -10.38 3.54
N GLU A 85 0.70 -10.05 3.99
CA GLU A 85 0.97 -8.73 4.55
C GLU A 85 1.18 -7.74 3.40
N VAL A 86 0.50 -6.60 3.44
CA VAL A 86 0.68 -5.53 2.46
C VAL A 86 1.24 -4.29 3.14
N VAL A 87 2.36 -3.78 2.64
CA VAL A 87 2.93 -2.52 3.09
C VAL A 87 2.91 -1.52 1.93
N PHE A 88 2.21 -0.41 2.11
CA PHE A 88 2.26 0.70 1.17
C PHE A 88 3.32 1.72 1.59
N TYR A 89 4.01 2.30 0.62
CA TYR A 89 4.87 3.46 0.87
C TYR A 89 4.81 4.47 -0.28
N GLU A 90 5.26 5.69 0.02
CA GLU A 90 5.57 6.72 -0.96
C GLU A 90 6.86 7.46 -0.56
N GLU A 91 7.06 8.70 -1.02
CA GLU A 91 8.20 9.53 -0.57
C GLU A 91 8.34 9.57 0.96
N ASN A 92 7.26 9.94 1.64
CA ASN A 92 7.16 10.05 3.09
C ASN A 92 5.86 9.41 3.59
N SER A 93 5.56 9.51 4.89
CA SER A 93 4.23 9.15 5.41
C SER A 93 3.17 10.09 4.82
N GLY A 94 2.46 9.65 3.78
CA GLY A 94 1.63 10.54 2.96
C GLY A 94 0.30 9.97 2.47
N VAL A 95 -0.33 10.74 1.58
CA VAL A 95 -1.70 10.50 1.09
C VAL A 95 -1.83 9.34 0.09
N ARG A 96 -0.78 9.04 -0.69
CA ARG A 96 -0.80 7.97 -1.69
C ARG A 96 -0.73 6.61 -1.01
N ALA A 97 0.17 6.48 -0.03
CA ALA A 97 0.28 5.27 0.78
C ALA A 97 -0.97 5.05 1.63
N ALA A 98 -1.46 6.11 2.30
CA ALA A 98 -2.68 6.04 3.10
C ALA A 98 -3.92 5.67 2.28
N ARG A 99 -3.99 6.08 1.01
CA ARG A 99 -5.09 5.70 0.10
C ARG A 99 -5.09 4.21 -0.20
N GLY A 100 -3.91 3.60 -0.37
CA GLY A 100 -3.77 2.14 -0.52
C GLY A 100 -4.24 1.39 0.73
N LEU A 101 -3.81 1.85 1.89
CA LEU A 101 -4.26 1.31 3.18
C LEU A 101 -5.78 1.38 3.31
N TRP A 102 -6.39 2.54 3.00
CA TRP A 102 -7.83 2.71 3.07
C TRP A 102 -8.59 1.76 2.13
N PHE A 103 -8.11 1.56 0.90
CA PHE A 103 -8.74 0.61 -0.02
C PHE A 103 -8.71 -0.82 0.56
N LEU A 104 -7.58 -1.25 1.10
CA LEU A 104 -7.47 -2.60 1.67
C LEU A 104 -8.34 -2.77 2.92
N GLU A 105 -8.33 -1.80 3.85
CA GLU A 105 -9.26 -1.85 4.99
C GLU A 105 -10.72 -1.87 4.52
N TYR A 106 -11.08 -1.08 3.49
CA TYR A 106 -12.43 -1.06 2.92
C TYR A 106 -12.84 -2.40 2.30
N PHE A 107 -11.91 -3.11 1.66
CA PHE A 107 -12.14 -4.47 1.14
C PHE A 107 -12.03 -5.56 2.22
N GLY A 108 -11.81 -5.21 3.49
CA GLY A 108 -11.75 -6.14 4.61
C GLY A 108 -10.41 -6.85 4.77
N HIS A 109 -9.35 -6.40 4.08
CA HIS A 109 -8.00 -6.90 4.26
C HIS A 109 -7.37 -6.28 5.51
N GLN A 110 -7.06 -7.12 6.51
CA GLN A 110 -6.66 -6.65 7.85
C GLN A 110 -5.15 -6.48 8.04
N ASN A 111 -4.33 -7.19 7.25
CA ASN A 111 -2.88 -7.19 7.41
C ASN A 111 -2.20 -6.15 6.50
N VAL A 112 -2.60 -4.89 6.65
CA VAL A 112 -2.11 -3.77 5.85
C VAL A 112 -1.46 -2.70 6.72
N GLN A 113 -0.31 -2.20 6.27
CA GLN A 113 0.46 -1.16 6.96
C GLN A 113 0.96 -0.08 5.97
N VAL A 114 1.34 1.08 6.52
CA VAL A 114 2.13 2.10 5.82
C VAL A 114 3.56 2.09 6.38
N LEU A 115 4.56 2.23 5.50
CA LEU A 115 5.95 2.45 5.92
C LEU A 115 6.09 3.85 6.52
N ASP A 116 6.40 3.92 7.81
CA ASP A 116 6.59 5.18 8.50
C ASP A 116 7.86 5.88 8.02
N GLY A 117 7.70 7.14 7.61
CA GLY A 117 8.73 7.95 6.97
C GLY A 117 8.89 7.70 5.48
N GLY A 118 8.16 6.75 4.89
CA GLY A 118 8.26 6.40 3.47
C GLY A 118 9.65 5.94 3.05
N ILE A 119 9.97 6.08 1.76
CA ILE A 119 11.30 5.74 1.24
C ILE A 119 12.39 6.73 1.67
N ASP A 120 12.03 7.96 2.05
CA ASP A 120 13.01 8.95 2.56
C ASP A 120 13.64 8.48 3.89
N ALA A 121 12.93 7.63 4.65
CA ALA A 121 13.41 7.02 5.89
C ALA A 121 14.02 5.61 5.71
N TRP A 122 13.99 5.07 4.49
CA TRP A 122 14.50 3.74 4.14
C TRP A 122 15.97 3.79 3.75
#